data_AF-A0A6M8END5-F1
#
_entry.id   AF-A0A6M8END5-F1
#
_cell.length_a   1.000
_cell.length_b   1.000
_cell.length_c   1.000
_cell.angle_alpha   90.00
_cell.angle_beta   90.00
_cell.angle_gamma   90.00
#
_symmetry.space_group_name_H-M   'P 1'
#
loop_
_entity.id
_entity.type
_entity.pdbx_description
1 polymer ?
#
loop_
_entity_poly.entity_id
_entity_poly.type
_entity_poly.pdbx_seq_one_letter_code
_entity_poly.pdbx_strand_id
1 'polypeptide(L)'
;MKILKIFLLLSSLFLFVNADDDNHWYRHTYKNLDYLELNNEQTVKMKEILIDFKKQYKEFYEFKEKQEDRIRDILRNDIFNEKEYLTILNEIKSKASLLEVQKMNNIHNILNEKQRKKFSKYFKEWEVE
;
A
#
# COMPACT_ATOMS: atom_id res chain seq x y z
N MET A 1 -35.39 0.62 39.24
CA MET A 1 -33.93 0.69 38.94
C MET A 1 -33.33 -0.60 38.35
N LYS A 2 -34.13 -1.54 37.82
CA LYS A 2 -33.60 -2.75 37.15
C LYS A 2 -33.42 -2.53 35.64
N ILE A 3 -34.35 -1.82 35.01
CA ILE A 3 -34.31 -1.48 33.58
C ILE A 3 -33.13 -0.56 33.23
N LEU A 4 -32.79 0.41 34.10
CA LEU A 4 -31.62 1.27 33.90
C LEU A 4 -30.30 0.49 33.89
N LYS A 5 -30.19 -0.57 34.69
CA LYS A 5 -28.98 -1.42 34.76
C LYS A 5 -28.83 -2.27 33.49
N ILE A 6 -29.95 -2.71 32.90
CA ILE A 6 -29.97 -3.44 31.63
C ILE A 6 -29.56 -2.51 30.47
N PHE A 7 -30.03 -1.26 30.48
CA PHE A 7 -29.66 -0.27 29.46
C PHE A 7 -28.17 0.08 29.49
N LEU A 8 -27.59 0.21 30.69
CA LEU A 8 -26.14 0.42 30.89
C LEU A 8 -25.29 -0.76 30.40
N LEU A 9 -25.74 -2.00 30.65
CA LEU A 9 -25.06 -3.22 30.17
C LEU A 9 -25.13 -3.38 28.64
N LEU A 10 -26.26 -3.01 28.02
CA LEU A 10 -26.40 -3.01 26.56
C LEU A 10 -25.54 -1.92 25.90
N SER A 11 -25.43 -0.73 26.50
CA SER A 11 -24.53 0.32 25.98
C SER A 11 -23.04 -0.07 26.04
N SER A 12 -22.62 -0.86 27.03
CA SER A 12 -21.23 -1.35 27.09
C SER A 12 -20.89 -2.39 26.02
N LEU A 13 -21.87 -3.08 25.45
CA LEU A 13 -21.66 -4.01 24.34
C LEU A 13 -21.53 -3.30 22.98
N PHE A 14 -22.13 -2.11 22.82
CA PHE A 14 -21.98 -1.29 21.61
C PHE A 14 -20.65 -0.52 21.55
N LEU A 15 -19.94 -0.37 22.67
CA LEU A 15 -18.64 0.31 22.71
C LEU A 15 -17.48 -0.53 22.15
N PHE A 16 -17.67 -1.84 21.92
CA PHE A 16 -16.65 -2.72 21.32
C PHE A 16 -16.94 -3.11 19.86
N VAL A 17 -18.07 -2.66 19.27
CA VAL A 17 -18.40 -2.91 17.85
C VAL A 17 -17.99 -1.76 16.94
N ASN A 18 -17.58 -0.62 17.49
CA ASN A 18 -16.79 0.42 16.80
C ASN A 18 -15.34 0.44 17.32
N ALA A 19 -14.80 -0.75 17.59
CA ALA A 19 -13.36 -0.97 17.62
C ALA A 19 -12.91 -1.57 16.28
N ASP A 20 -13.52 -1.12 15.17
CA ASP A 20 -12.69 -0.70 14.04
C ASP A 20 -11.93 0.52 14.58
N ASP A 21 -10.84 0.24 15.30
CA ASP A 21 -9.73 1.17 15.38
C ASP A 21 -9.10 1.18 13.98
N ASP A 22 -9.90 1.65 13.02
CA ASP A 22 -9.54 2.37 11.82
C ASP A 22 -8.80 3.64 12.25
N ASN A 23 -7.75 3.47 13.05
CA ASN A 23 -6.61 4.35 12.98
C ASN A 23 -5.96 4.09 11.64
N HIS A 24 -6.58 4.69 10.61
CA HIS A 24 -6.00 5.11 9.35
C HIS A 24 -4.79 6.05 9.54
N TRP A 25 -3.98 5.85 10.59
CA TRP A 25 -2.69 6.50 10.83
C TRP A 25 -1.58 5.99 9.90
N TYR A 26 -1.91 5.08 8.98
CA TYR A 26 -1.08 4.71 7.83
C TYR A 26 -1.61 5.25 6.50
N ARG A 27 -2.59 6.17 6.49
CA ARG A 27 -3.04 6.83 5.26
C ARG A 27 -2.56 8.28 5.24
N HIS A 28 -1.53 8.52 4.43
CA HIS A 28 -1.08 9.82 3.91
C HIS A 28 0.00 10.60 4.66
N THR A 29 0.75 9.99 5.58
CA THR A 29 1.92 10.64 6.17
C THR A 29 3.09 10.63 5.19
N TYR A 30 3.22 11.71 4.42
CA TYR A 30 4.48 12.26 3.90
C TYR A 30 5.29 11.41 2.90
N LYS A 31 4.85 11.39 1.62
CA LYS A 31 5.80 11.42 0.47
C LYS A 31 6.50 12.78 0.34
N ASN A 32 6.72 13.48 1.44
CA ASN A 32 7.37 14.77 1.43
C ASN A 32 8.88 14.51 1.31
N LEU A 33 9.49 15.06 0.26
CA LEU A 33 10.91 14.89 -0.05
C LEU A 33 11.77 16.07 0.43
N ASP A 34 11.19 17.01 1.19
CA ASP A 34 11.85 18.22 1.69
C ASP A 34 13.09 17.86 2.53
N TYR A 35 13.06 16.75 3.27
CA TYR A 35 14.21 16.25 4.05
C TYR A 35 15.42 15.87 3.20
N LEU A 36 15.21 15.59 1.90
CA LEU A 36 16.28 15.30 0.96
C LEU A 36 16.98 16.57 0.45
N GLU A 37 16.42 17.76 0.69
CA GLU A 37 17.01 19.03 0.23
C GLU A 37 17.36 18.95 -1.27
N LEU A 38 16.41 18.53 -2.09
CA LEU A 38 16.61 18.38 -3.53
C LEU A 38 16.90 19.74 -4.17
N ASN A 39 17.85 19.80 -5.09
CA ASN A 39 18.02 21.00 -5.91
C ASN A 39 16.87 21.12 -6.94
N ASN A 40 16.82 22.23 -7.67
CA ASN A 40 15.73 22.50 -8.63
C ASN A 40 15.63 21.41 -9.72
N GLU A 41 16.75 20.95 -10.26
CA GLU A 41 16.78 19.92 -11.30
C GLU A 41 16.28 18.57 -10.77
N GLN A 42 16.78 18.16 -9.60
CA GLN A 42 16.35 16.94 -8.91
C GLN A 42 14.86 17.00 -8.58
N THR A 43 14.35 18.17 -8.16
CA THR A 43 12.94 18.37 -7.82
C THR A 43 12.04 18.15 -9.02
N VAL A 44 12.40 18.69 -10.20
CA VAL A 44 11.63 18.50 -11.44
C VAL A 44 11.60 17.03 -11.83
N LYS A 45 12.77 16.39 -11.93
CA LYS A 45 12.89 14.97 -12.30
C LYS A 45 12.15 14.05 -11.32
N MET A 46 12.21 14.37 -10.04
CA MET A 46 11.50 13.62 -9.00
C MET A 46 9.99 13.73 -9.16
N LYS A 47 9.46 14.93 -9.43
CA LYS A 47 8.01 15.10 -9.67
C LYS A 47 7.54 14.28 -10.88
N GLU A 48 8.30 14.26 -11.96
CA GLU A 48 8.00 13.46 -13.15
C GLU A 48 7.92 11.96 -12.83
N ILE A 49 8.91 11.43 -12.09
CA ILE A 49 8.90 10.05 -11.60
C ILE A 49 7.65 9.78 -10.77
N LEU A 50 7.32 10.64 -9.81
CA LEU A 50 6.15 10.43 -8.93
C LEU A 50 4.83 10.43 -9.71
N ILE A 51 4.70 11.27 -10.72
CA ILE A 51 3.52 11.31 -11.61
C ILE A 51 3.42 10.02 -12.43
N ASP A 52 4.53 9.58 -13.01
CA ASP A 52 4.57 8.35 -13.81
C ASP A 52 4.21 7.12 -12.94
N PHE A 53 4.83 6.99 -11.77
CA PHE A 53 4.49 5.89 -10.85
C PHE A 53 3.05 5.97 -10.33
N LYS A 54 2.47 7.17 -10.16
CA LYS A 54 1.04 7.28 -9.81
C LYS A 54 0.16 6.62 -10.87
N LYS A 55 0.49 6.77 -12.14
CA LYS A 55 -0.23 6.11 -13.25
C LYS A 55 0.01 4.60 -13.22
N GLN A 56 1.25 4.16 -13.10
CA GLN A 56 1.58 2.74 -13.06
C GLN A 56 0.95 2.02 -11.85
N TYR A 57 0.86 2.68 -10.70
CA TYR A 57 0.16 2.14 -9.53
C TYR A 57 -1.32 1.94 -9.80
N LYS A 58 -1.97 2.89 -10.47
CA LYS A 58 -3.37 2.75 -10.86
C LYS A 58 -3.57 1.50 -11.73
N GLU A 59 -2.73 1.33 -12.76
CA GLU A 59 -2.76 0.16 -13.65
C GLU A 59 -2.46 -1.15 -12.91
N PHE A 60 -1.60 -1.12 -11.90
CA PHE A 60 -1.34 -2.27 -11.03
C PHE A 60 -2.54 -2.64 -10.16
N TYR A 61 -3.19 -1.66 -9.53
CA TYR A 61 -4.36 -1.93 -8.69
C TYR A 61 -5.54 -2.45 -9.51
N GLU A 62 -5.79 -1.90 -10.70
CA GLU A 62 -6.80 -2.44 -11.63
C GLU A 62 -6.47 -3.87 -12.07
N PHE A 63 -5.19 -4.20 -12.22
CA PHE A 63 -4.75 -5.58 -12.49
C PHE A 63 -4.95 -6.49 -11.26
N LYS A 64 -4.56 -6.04 -10.07
CA LYS A 64 -4.66 -6.79 -8.81
C LYS A 64 -6.12 -7.14 -8.52
N GLU A 65 -7.03 -6.18 -8.68
CA GLU A 65 -8.47 -6.39 -8.50
C GLU A 65 -9.00 -7.53 -9.40
N LYS A 66 -8.67 -7.52 -10.69
CA LYS A 66 -9.06 -8.59 -11.63
C LYS A 66 -8.48 -9.96 -11.24
N GLN A 67 -7.27 -9.99 -10.69
CA GLN A 67 -6.66 -11.22 -10.20
C GLN A 67 -7.32 -11.73 -8.91
N GLU A 68 -7.71 -10.81 -8.02
CA GLU A 68 -8.47 -11.13 -6.81
C GLU A 68 -9.87 -11.66 -7.14
N ASP A 69 -10.51 -11.17 -8.20
CA ASP A 69 -11.76 -11.75 -8.72
C ASP A 69 -11.58 -13.22 -9.08
N ARG A 70 -10.51 -13.54 -9.82
CA ARG A 70 -10.17 -14.93 -10.18
C ARG A 70 -9.87 -15.81 -8.96
N ILE A 71 -9.20 -15.26 -7.96
CA ILE A 71 -8.99 -15.96 -6.67
C ILE A 71 -10.34 -16.27 -6.02
N ARG A 72 -11.28 -15.31 -6.00
CA ARG A 72 -12.62 -15.56 -5.43
C ARG A 72 -13.36 -16.66 -6.16
N ASP A 73 -13.20 -16.77 -7.47
CA ASP A 73 -13.78 -17.87 -8.25
C ASP A 73 -13.16 -19.22 -7.88
N ILE A 74 -11.83 -19.30 -7.73
CA ILE A 74 -11.14 -20.52 -7.28
C ILE A 74 -11.64 -20.96 -5.89
N LEU A 75 -11.81 -20.01 -4.96
CA LEU A 75 -12.27 -20.30 -3.60
C LEU A 75 -13.74 -20.72 -3.52
N ARG A 76 -14.56 -20.37 -4.51
CA ARG A 76 -15.98 -20.74 -4.59
C ARG A 76 -16.20 -22.10 -5.25
N ASN A 77 -15.21 -22.63 -5.99
CA ASN A 77 -15.32 -23.92 -6.65
C ASN A 77 -15.29 -25.08 -5.65
N ASP A 78 -15.99 -26.16 -5.98
CA ASP A 78 -16.03 -27.38 -5.18
C ASP A 78 -14.64 -28.05 -5.03
N ILE A 79 -13.76 -27.82 -6.01
CA ILE A 79 -12.38 -28.32 -6.04
C ILE A 79 -11.42 -27.13 -6.08
N PHE A 80 -10.57 -27.02 -5.06
CA PHE A 80 -9.55 -25.98 -5.00
C PHE A 80 -8.43 -26.21 -6.01
N ASN A 81 -8.27 -25.29 -6.96
CA ASN A 81 -7.18 -25.32 -7.93
C ASN A 81 -5.92 -24.64 -7.38
N GLU A 82 -5.12 -25.39 -6.62
CA GLU A 82 -3.88 -24.89 -5.99
C GLU A 82 -2.90 -24.26 -6.99
N LYS A 83 -2.74 -24.88 -8.17
CA LYS A 83 -1.79 -24.41 -9.18
C LYS A 83 -2.18 -23.03 -9.70
N GLU A 84 -3.45 -22.84 -10.05
CA GLU A 84 -3.93 -21.54 -10.54
C GLU A 84 -3.86 -20.47 -9.44
N TYR A 85 -4.24 -20.83 -8.22
CA TYR A 85 -4.14 -19.93 -7.07
C TYR A 85 -2.71 -19.44 -6.85
N LEU A 86 -1.73 -20.35 -6.84
CA LEU A 86 -0.31 -20.02 -6.70
C LEU A 86 0.19 -19.16 -7.87
N THR A 87 -0.21 -19.46 -9.10
CA THR A 87 0.13 -18.64 -10.28
C THR A 87 -0.35 -17.21 -10.10
N ILE A 88 -1.62 -17.01 -9.73
CA ILE A 88 -2.19 -15.67 -9.55
C ILE A 88 -1.44 -14.89 -8.45
N LEU A 89 -1.18 -15.54 -7.31
CA LEU A 89 -0.42 -14.91 -6.23
C LEU A 89 0.98 -14.47 -6.68
N ASN A 90 1.67 -15.30 -7.46
CA ASN A 90 2.99 -14.99 -7.98
C ASN A 90 2.95 -13.85 -9.00
N GLU A 91 1.92 -13.78 -9.84
CA GLU A 91 1.74 -12.69 -10.81
C GLU A 91 1.56 -11.34 -10.10
N ILE A 92 0.67 -11.27 -9.09
CA ILE A 92 0.46 -10.06 -8.29
C ILE A 92 1.77 -9.62 -7.63
N LYS A 93 2.42 -10.52 -6.89
CA LYS A 93 3.65 -10.22 -6.15
C LYS A 93 4.80 -9.81 -7.07
N SER A 94 4.97 -10.50 -8.20
CA SER A 94 6.02 -10.18 -9.17
C SER A 94 5.80 -8.81 -9.78
N LYS A 95 4.56 -8.47 -10.17
CA LYS A 95 4.26 -7.16 -10.74
C LYS A 95 4.46 -6.02 -9.74
N ALA A 96 4.05 -6.21 -8.48
CA ALA A 96 4.31 -5.25 -7.40
C ALA A 96 5.82 -5.03 -7.20
N SER A 97 6.58 -6.12 -7.13
CA SER A 97 8.04 -6.10 -6.91
C SER A 97 8.77 -5.40 -8.05
N LEU A 98 8.36 -5.66 -9.30
CA LEU A 98 8.93 -4.98 -10.47
C LEU A 98 8.69 -3.46 -10.43
N LEU A 99 7.49 -3.02 -10.06
CA LEU A 99 7.18 -1.59 -9.92
C LEU A 99 7.99 -0.94 -8.81
N GLU A 100 8.16 -1.64 -7.68
CA GLU A 100 9.00 -1.14 -6.58
C GLU A 100 10.45 -1.00 -7.00
N VAL A 101 11.03 -2.02 -7.64
CA VAL A 101 12.41 -1.99 -8.15
C VAL A 101 12.60 -0.83 -9.14
N GLN A 102 11.67 -0.65 -10.09
CA GLN A 102 11.73 0.44 -11.06
C GLN A 102 11.69 1.81 -10.36
N LYS A 103 10.81 1.98 -9.36
CA LYS A 103 10.71 3.23 -8.59
C LYS A 103 11.98 3.52 -7.82
N MET A 104 12.50 2.53 -7.10
CA MET A 104 13.72 2.68 -6.31
C MET A 104 14.92 2.99 -7.20
N ASN A 105 15.04 2.33 -8.35
CA ASN A 105 16.10 2.62 -9.32
C ASN A 105 16.01 4.08 -9.83
N ASN A 106 14.82 4.54 -10.21
CA ASN A 106 14.64 5.90 -10.72
C ASN A 106 14.94 6.95 -9.64
N ILE A 107 14.50 6.74 -8.41
CA ILE A 107 14.84 7.61 -7.26
C ILE A 107 16.35 7.60 -7.01
N HIS A 108 16.97 6.43 -6.94
CA HIS A 108 18.40 6.27 -6.68
C HIS A 108 19.25 7.08 -7.66
N ASN A 109 18.88 7.08 -8.94
CA ASN A 109 19.61 7.79 -10.00
C ASN A 109 19.52 9.32 -9.90
N ILE A 110 18.49 9.88 -9.25
CA ILE A 110 18.37 11.32 -9.00
C ILE A 110 19.19 11.74 -7.78
N LEU A 111 19.17 10.93 -6.72
CA LEU A 111 19.74 11.29 -5.44
C LEU A 111 21.27 11.16 -5.46
N ASN A 112 21.96 12.09 -4.83
CA ASN A 112 23.39 11.94 -4.51
C ASN A 112 23.59 11.01 -3.29
N GLU A 113 24.84 10.67 -2.98
CA GLU A 113 25.16 9.73 -1.89
C GLU A 113 24.59 10.15 -0.53
N LYS A 114 24.71 11.43 -0.15
CA LYS A 114 24.16 11.95 1.12
C LYS A 114 22.64 11.82 1.16
N GLN A 115 21.98 12.15 0.05
CA GLN A 115 20.53 12.03 -0.09
C GLN A 115 20.08 10.56 -0.07
N ARG A 116 20.80 9.64 -0.71
CA ARG A 116 20.50 8.19 -0.66
C ARG A 116 20.56 7.65 0.77
N LYS A 117 21.56 8.07 1.56
CA LYS A 117 21.67 7.72 3.00
C LYS A 117 20.51 8.28 3.83
N LYS A 118 20.01 9.48 3.52
CA LYS A 118 18.80 10.02 4.17
C LYS A 118 17.56 9.24 3.75
N PHE A 119 17.40 9.00 2.44
CA PHE A 119 16.27 8.29 1.85
C PHE A 119 16.12 6.87 2.41
N SER A 120 17.22 6.13 2.53
CA SER A 120 17.21 4.75 3.02
C SER A 120 16.72 4.59 4.47
N LYS A 121 16.58 5.68 5.25
CA LYS A 121 16.01 5.62 6.59
C LYS A 121 14.47 5.52 6.57
N TYR A 122 13.86 5.90 5.46
CA TYR A 122 12.41 6.02 5.28
C TYR A 122 11.89 5.10 4.16
N PHE A 123 12.71 4.18 3.64
CA PHE A 123 12.37 3.42 2.42
C PHE A 123 11.07 2.60 2.56
N LYS A 124 10.73 2.13 3.77
CA LYS A 124 9.53 1.34 4.03
C LYS A 124 8.23 2.09 3.71
N GLU A 125 8.23 3.41 3.86
CA GLU A 125 7.08 4.27 3.50
C GLU A 125 6.80 4.28 1.99
N TRP A 126 7.71 3.67 1.21
CA TRP A 126 7.66 3.59 -0.23
C TRP A 126 7.49 2.14 -0.72
N GLU A 127 7.13 1.18 0.13
CA GLU A 127 6.77 -0.16 -0.33
C GLU A 127 5.43 -0.14 -1.10
N VAL A 128 5.20 -1.12 -1.97
CA VAL A 128 3.96 -1.28 -2.73
C VAL A 128 3.10 -2.34 -2.05
N GLU A 129 2.01 -1.91 -1.40
CA GLU A 129 1.02 -2.80 -0.75
C GLU A 129 -0.07 -3.30 -1.72
#